data_AF-I4Z9U4-F1
#
_entry.id   AF-I4Z9U4-F1
#
_cell.length_a   1.000
_cell.length_b   1.000
_cell.length_c   1.000
_cell.angle_alpha   90.00
_cell.angle_beta   90.00
_cell.angle_gamma   90.00
#
_symmetry.space_group_name_H-M   'P 1'
#
loop_
_entity.id
_entity.type
_entity.pdbx_description
1 polymer ?
#
loop_
_entity_poly.entity_id
_entity_poly.type
_entity_poly.pdbx_seq_one_letter_code
_entity_poly.pdbx_strand_id
1 'polypeptide(L)'
;MREHQVDFKALKAKVGIDDIAYSLGYQVDRKAGMGRYVEFVLPDSAGGRKDTIIVSHIHDKSQQTFFRRNGQRGDVINFIQENANSFGVSGRNTWDLISKVMAKFANQPIDDTQQKAYTQINRESKPYDPKLYQIEPILQNMDAAQYIFRQRNIKKETIEDFAPWIKRVKDTRFNSEFVNIGFPYVKPGSDKVEGYEIRGYGSFKRKATGTNSTTAAWIVDFSKNNNPQDIKHVYFAESAYDVMAFYQANKAKLKGELEQSVFVSIGGTFSNQQVGGIMDYYSNARAVDCFDNDAPGRIYGMRMVGVVEKIPLNIVQTNDAIRVSVNGIEHKLDTQKATLNNLHDFIHFKRKYGVEKAPSAFKDWNDVVMNKPSSQILSKSKFEREDNLREKRMGGLKI
;
A
#
# COMPACT_ATOMS: atom_id res chain seq x y z
N MET A 1 -20.85 6.25 11.48
CA MET A 1 -20.14 7.54 11.25
C MET A 1 -19.83 7.63 9.77
N ARG A 2 -20.28 8.70 9.10
CA ARG A 2 -20.09 8.91 7.66
C ARG A 2 -18.59 8.98 7.36
N GLU A 3 -18.10 8.12 6.48
CA GLU A 3 -16.80 8.32 5.82
C GLU A 3 -16.86 9.70 5.17
N HIS A 4 -16.02 10.64 5.65
CA HIS A 4 -15.85 11.91 4.98
C HIS A 4 -15.07 11.64 3.69
N GLN A 5 -15.80 11.41 2.60
CA GLN A 5 -15.26 11.64 1.27
C GLN A 5 -14.86 13.11 1.24
N VAL A 6 -13.57 13.38 1.14
CA VAL A 6 -13.05 14.74 1.11
C VAL A 6 -13.61 15.44 -0.14
N ASP A 7 -14.61 16.28 0.07
CA ASP A 7 -15.18 17.10 -0.99
C ASP A 7 -14.20 18.24 -1.30
N PHE A 8 -13.36 18.03 -2.30
CA PHE A 8 -12.41 19.04 -2.76
C PHE A 8 -13.10 20.32 -3.26
N LYS A 9 -14.35 20.25 -3.72
CA LYS A 9 -15.12 21.45 -4.08
C LYS A 9 -15.45 22.25 -2.83
N ALA A 10 -15.86 21.58 -1.74
CA ALA A 10 -16.10 22.22 -0.45
C ALA A 10 -14.81 22.73 0.23
N LEU A 11 -13.67 22.03 0.06
CA LEU A 11 -12.38 22.50 0.58
C LEU A 11 -11.82 23.69 -0.20
N LYS A 12 -11.95 23.71 -1.53
CA LYS A 12 -11.57 24.87 -2.37
C LYS A 12 -12.37 26.13 -2.05
N ALA A 13 -13.60 25.99 -1.56
CA ALA A 13 -14.37 27.13 -1.08
C ALA A 13 -13.84 27.71 0.26
N LYS A 14 -13.00 26.97 0.98
CA LYS A 14 -12.48 27.34 2.31
C LYS A 14 -10.99 27.70 2.30
N VAL A 15 -10.22 27.15 1.37
CA VAL A 15 -8.76 27.34 1.26
C VAL A 15 -8.41 27.93 -0.10
N GLY A 16 -7.82 29.12 -0.05
CA GLY A 16 -7.34 29.86 -1.21
C GLY A 16 -5.83 29.73 -1.38
N ILE A 17 -5.35 30.19 -2.54
CA ILE A 17 -3.92 30.32 -2.86
C ILE A 17 -3.25 31.31 -1.93
N ASP A 18 -3.95 32.37 -1.51
CA ASP A 18 -3.47 33.35 -0.54
C ASP A 18 -3.09 32.72 0.80
N ASP A 19 -3.97 31.89 1.38
CA ASP A 19 -3.70 31.17 2.64
C ASP A 19 -2.42 30.30 2.54
N ILE A 20 -2.30 29.59 1.41
CA ILE A 20 -1.16 28.71 1.14
C ILE A 20 0.12 29.51 0.91
N ALA A 21 0.05 30.61 0.14
CA ALA A 21 1.17 31.48 -0.14
C ALA A 21 1.75 32.08 1.14
N TYR A 22 0.90 32.56 2.05
CA TYR A 22 1.36 33.07 3.35
C TYR A 22 2.10 32.00 4.16
N SER A 23 1.60 30.77 4.20
CA SER A 23 2.30 29.68 4.92
C SER A 23 3.62 29.28 4.29
N LEU A 24 3.79 29.47 2.98
CA LEU A 24 5.04 29.22 2.28
C LEU A 24 6.05 30.38 2.41
N GLY A 25 5.66 31.45 3.10
CA GLY A 25 6.51 32.62 3.33
C GLY A 25 6.40 33.70 2.25
N TYR A 26 5.40 33.63 1.37
CA TYR A 26 5.14 34.72 0.42
C TYR A 26 4.57 35.94 1.15
N GLN A 27 4.93 37.11 0.63
CA GLN A 27 4.48 38.40 1.13
C GLN A 27 3.82 39.18 0.01
N VAL A 28 2.77 39.94 0.33
CA VAL A 28 2.10 40.80 -0.66
C VAL A 28 3.04 41.93 -1.06
N ASP A 29 3.28 42.08 -2.37
CA ASP A 29 3.99 43.24 -2.89
C ASP A 29 3.05 44.45 -2.96
N ARG A 30 3.06 45.24 -1.88
CA ARG A 30 2.22 46.45 -1.76
C ARG A 30 2.54 47.52 -2.82
N LYS A 31 3.68 47.43 -3.52
CA LYS A 31 4.04 48.36 -4.61
C LYS A 31 3.30 48.06 -5.91
N ALA A 32 2.82 46.83 -6.10
CA ALA A 32 2.11 46.41 -7.32
C ALA A 32 0.61 46.77 -7.33
N GLY A 33 0.08 47.29 -6.21
CA GLY A 33 -1.34 47.64 -6.05
C GLY A 33 -2.22 46.45 -5.64
N MET A 34 -3.33 46.72 -4.93
CA MET A 34 -4.30 45.71 -4.46
C MET A 34 -5.62 45.83 -5.23
N GLY A 35 -5.58 45.47 -6.51
CA GLY A 35 -6.74 45.54 -7.42
C GLY A 35 -7.36 44.17 -7.70
N ARG A 36 -7.77 43.95 -8.96
CA ARG A 36 -8.28 42.64 -9.44
C ARG A 36 -7.26 41.50 -9.28
N TYR A 37 -5.98 41.83 -9.20
CA TYR A 37 -4.87 40.92 -9.02
C TYR A 37 -4.02 41.36 -7.83
N VAL A 38 -3.50 40.40 -7.07
CA VAL A 38 -2.58 40.64 -5.94
C VAL A 38 -1.28 39.90 -6.23
N GLU A 39 -0.17 40.64 -6.25
CA GLU A 39 1.17 40.06 -6.44
C GLU A 39 1.75 39.61 -5.09
N PHE A 40 2.20 38.36 -5.04
CA PHE A 40 2.84 37.74 -3.90
C PHE A 40 4.28 37.38 -4.27
N VAL A 41 5.23 37.74 -3.39
CA VAL A 41 6.67 37.55 -3.59
C VAL A 41 7.21 36.68 -2.48
N LEU A 42 7.95 35.63 -2.86
CA LEU A 42 8.76 34.84 -1.94
C LEU A 42 10.19 35.42 -1.94
N PRO A 43 10.68 35.99 -0.83
CA PRO A 43 12.03 36.52 -0.77
C PRO A 43 13.09 35.41 -0.78
N ASP A 44 14.26 35.68 -1.35
CA ASP A 44 15.44 34.84 -1.18
C ASP A 44 16.28 35.29 0.05
N SER A 45 17.30 34.52 0.39
CA SER A 45 18.19 34.76 1.53
C SER A 45 19.07 36.03 1.39
N ALA A 46 19.16 36.61 0.19
CA ALA A 46 19.97 37.78 -0.13
C ALA A 46 19.12 39.05 -0.34
N GLY A 47 17.80 38.99 -0.09
CA GLY A 47 16.88 40.12 -0.26
C GLY A 47 16.33 40.30 -1.68
N GLY A 48 16.60 39.36 -2.60
CA GLY A 48 15.99 39.27 -3.91
C GLY A 48 14.66 38.52 -3.91
N ARG A 49 14.10 38.28 -5.10
CA ARG A 49 12.81 37.59 -5.30
C ARG A 49 13.06 36.15 -5.77
N LYS A 50 12.81 35.17 -4.89
CA LYS A 50 12.91 33.73 -5.19
C LYS A 50 11.78 33.25 -6.11
N ASP A 51 10.56 33.69 -5.84
CA ASP A 51 9.40 33.44 -6.70
C ASP A 51 8.43 34.63 -6.64
N THR A 52 7.62 34.81 -7.68
CA THR A 52 6.57 35.83 -7.75
C THR A 52 5.34 35.24 -8.45
N ILE A 53 4.24 35.17 -7.72
CA ILE A 53 2.95 34.72 -8.23
C ILE A 53 1.94 35.89 -8.22
N ILE A 54 1.05 35.90 -9.20
CA ILE A 54 -0.03 36.87 -9.30
C ILE A 54 -1.33 36.12 -9.10
N VAL A 55 -2.05 36.44 -8.03
CA VAL A 55 -3.29 35.78 -7.63
C VAL A 55 -4.49 36.61 -8.07
N SER A 56 -5.47 35.96 -8.70
CA SER A 56 -6.75 36.56 -9.09
C SER A 56 -7.88 36.10 -8.18
N HIS A 57 -8.99 36.86 -8.17
CA HIS A 57 -10.19 36.56 -7.35
C HIS A 57 -9.89 36.45 -5.85
N ILE A 58 -9.08 37.36 -5.30
CA ILE A 58 -8.62 37.31 -3.90
C ILE A 58 -9.78 37.20 -2.88
N HIS A 59 -10.97 37.72 -3.22
CA HIS A 59 -12.15 37.68 -2.36
C HIS A 59 -13.02 36.41 -2.50
N ASP A 60 -12.71 35.52 -3.45
CA ASP A 60 -13.43 34.25 -3.65
C ASP A 60 -12.45 33.08 -3.80
N LYS A 61 -12.18 32.41 -2.68
CA LYS A 61 -11.25 31.27 -2.59
C LYS A 61 -11.55 30.16 -3.61
N SER A 62 -12.82 29.94 -3.94
CA SER A 62 -13.22 28.88 -4.88
C SER A 62 -12.81 29.15 -6.33
N GLN A 63 -12.60 30.43 -6.67
CA GLN A 63 -12.23 30.93 -8.00
C GLN A 63 -10.78 31.44 -8.05
N GLN A 64 -10.04 31.37 -6.94
CA GLN A 64 -8.66 31.81 -6.89
C GLN A 64 -7.81 30.97 -7.84
N THR A 65 -7.06 31.68 -8.70
CA THR A 65 -6.04 31.10 -9.57
C THR A 65 -4.78 31.94 -9.47
N PHE A 66 -3.63 31.31 -9.64
CA PHE A 66 -2.34 32.00 -9.74
C PHE A 66 -1.81 31.90 -11.15
N PHE A 67 -0.98 32.88 -11.50
CA PHE A 67 -0.11 32.79 -12.66
C PHE A 67 1.22 33.48 -12.38
N ARG A 68 2.26 33.04 -13.08
CA ARG A 68 3.58 33.65 -13.11
C ARG A 68 3.78 34.33 -14.46
N ARG A 69 4.67 35.32 -14.53
CA ARG A 69 4.98 36.06 -15.77
C ARG A 69 5.59 35.17 -16.87
N ASN A 70 6.10 33.99 -16.50
CA ASN A 70 6.61 32.98 -17.43
C ASN A 70 5.50 32.11 -18.07
N GLY A 71 4.22 32.37 -17.77
CA GLY A 71 3.07 31.66 -18.34
C GLY A 71 2.58 30.45 -17.53
N GLN A 72 3.28 30.04 -16.46
CA GLN A 72 2.77 29.03 -15.54
C GLN A 72 1.52 29.54 -14.84
N ARG A 73 0.50 28.70 -14.69
CA ARG A 73 -0.76 29.04 -14.04
C ARG A 73 -1.44 27.82 -13.44
N GLY A 74 -2.27 28.04 -12.42
CA GLY A 74 -3.00 26.96 -11.78
C GLY A 74 -3.96 27.43 -10.71
N ASP A 75 -4.63 26.48 -10.08
CA ASP A 75 -5.45 26.70 -8.89
C ASP A 75 -4.67 26.32 -7.61
N VAL A 76 -5.34 26.38 -6.46
CA VAL A 76 -4.76 26.02 -5.16
C VAL A 76 -4.22 24.58 -5.10
N ILE A 77 -4.79 23.64 -5.86
CA ILE A 77 -4.29 22.25 -5.89
C ILE A 77 -2.95 22.20 -6.59
N ASN A 78 -2.84 22.85 -7.75
CA ASN A 78 -1.57 22.93 -8.49
C ASN A 78 -0.50 23.61 -7.65
N PHE A 79 -0.86 24.68 -6.92
CA PHE A 79 0.08 25.40 -6.07
C PHE A 79 0.59 24.57 -4.88
N ILE A 80 -0.29 23.79 -4.24
CA ILE A 80 0.11 22.83 -3.18
C ILE A 80 0.98 21.72 -3.75
N GLN A 81 0.65 21.21 -4.94
CA GLN A 81 1.42 20.16 -5.59
C GLN A 81 2.84 20.61 -5.96
N GLU A 82 3.01 21.84 -6.45
CA GLU A 82 4.33 22.45 -6.71
C GLU A 82 5.19 22.56 -5.45
N ASN A 83 4.54 22.74 -4.28
CA ASN A 83 5.22 23.00 -3.00
C ASN A 83 5.04 21.86 -1.99
N ALA A 84 4.78 20.64 -2.45
CA ALA A 84 4.38 19.52 -1.58
C ALA A 84 5.33 19.27 -0.40
N ASN A 85 6.65 19.45 -0.62
CA ASN A 85 7.68 19.21 0.38
C ASN A 85 7.81 20.34 1.43
N SER A 86 7.15 21.49 1.22
CA SER A 86 7.30 22.68 2.07
C SER A 86 6.33 22.73 3.25
N PHE A 87 5.31 21.87 3.29
CA PHE A 87 4.26 21.92 4.31
C PHE A 87 4.53 21.08 5.57
N GLY A 88 5.60 20.27 5.57
CA GLY A 88 5.89 19.34 6.66
C GLY A 88 4.80 18.26 6.85
N VAL A 89 3.99 18.02 5.82
CA VAL A 89 2.88 17.04 5.81
C VAL A 89 3.23 15.90 4.88
N SER A 90 3.23 14.68 5.40
CA SER A 90 3.47 13.46 4.62
C SER A 90 2.15 12.81 4.20
N GLY A 91 2.03 12.50 2.91
CA GLY A 91 0.90 11.77 2.33
C GLY A 91 1.34 10.44 1.73
N ARG A 92 0.42 9.46 1.69
CA ARG A 92 0.63 8.16 1.04
C ARG A 92 0.79 8.28 -0.48
N ASN A 93 0.23 9.33 -1.05
CA ASN A 93 0.35 9.75 -2.43
C ASN A 93 0.09 11.27 -2.51
N THR A 94 0.28 11.85 -3.69
CA THR A 94 0.11 13.30 -3.92
C THR A 94 -1.28 13.79 -3.50
N TRP A 95 -2.34 13.02 -3.76
CA TRP A 95 -3.72 13.39 -3.41
C TRP A 95 -4.01 13.34 -1.91
N ASP A 96 -3.43 12.39 -1.18
CA ASP A 96 -3.50 12.31 0.29
C ASP A 96 -2.78 13.50 0.94
N LEU A 97 -1.62 13.89 0.40
CA LEU A 97 -0.90 15.09 0.84
C LEU A 97 -1.73 16.34 0.60
N ILE A 98 -2.25 16.53 -0.63
CA ILE A 98 -3.09 17.68 -0.97
C ILE A 98 -4.32 17.73 -0.06
N SER A 99 -4.97 16.59 0.20
CA SER A 99 -6.14 16.50 1.08
C SER A 99 -5.81 16.96 2.50
N LYS A 100 -4.69 16.51 3.06
CA LYS A 100 -4.24 16.87 4.42
C LYS A 100 -3.85 18.33 4.54
N VAL A 101 -3.15 18.86 3.53
CA VAL A 101 -2.82 20.29 3.46
C VAL A 101 -4.12 21.09 3.40
N MET A 102 -5.03 20.80 2.47
CA MET A 102 -6.31 21.51 2.36
C MET A 102 -7.17 21.40 3.64
N ALA A 103 -7.21 20.25 4.31
CA ALA A 103 -7.92 20.08 5.58
C ALA A 103 -7.33 20.96 6.70
N LYS A 104 -5.99 21.04 6.78
CA LYS A 104 -5.26 21.87 7.75
C LYS A 104 -5.63 23.34 7.63
N PHE A 105 -5.64 23.87 6.40
CA PHE A 105 -5.94 25.27 6.16
C PHE A 105 -7.45 25.60 6.25
N ALA A 106 -8.32 24.62 6.00
CA ALA A 106 -9.77 24.80 6.12
C ALA A 106 -10.29 24.86 7.57
N ASN A 107 -9.37 24.79 8.56
CA ASN A 107 -9.68 24.60 9.99
C ASN A 107 -10.69 23.46 10.23
N GLN A 108 -10.72 22.50 9.30
CA GLN A 108 -11.47 21.27 9.44
C GLN A 108 -10.60 20.35 10.31
N PRO A 109 -11.20 19.46 11.12
CA PRO A 109 -10.42 18.42 11.76
C PRO A 109 -9.69 17.64 10.66
N ILE A 110 -8.37 17.84 10.60
CA ILE A 110 -7.49 16.93 9.89
C ILE A 110 -7.69 15.62 10.62
N ASP A 111 -8.10 14.57 9.91
CA ASP A 111 -8.11 13.25 10.50
C ASP A 111 -6.66 12.79 10.66
N ASP A 112 -5.99 13.33 11.69
CA ASP A 112 -4.65 13.00 12.15
C ASP A 112 -4.68 11.69 12.94
N THR A 113 -5.46 10.72 12.46
CA THR A 113 -5.52 9.37 13.03
C THR A 113 -4.21 8.60 12.87
N GLN A 114 -3.15 9.17 12.27
CA GLN A 114 -1.87 8.49 12.09
C GLN A 114 -0.62 9.25 12.58
N GLN A 115 -0.64 10.57 12.84
CA GLN A 115 0.48 11.21 13.55
C GLN A 115 0.48 10.94 15.07
N LYS A 116 -0.63 10.38 15.59
CA LYS A 116 -0.69 9.81 16.94
C LYS A 116 0.01 8.45 17.07
N ALA A 117 0.62 7.91 16.02
CA ALA A 117 1.29 6.61 16.08
C ALA A 117 2.54 6.60 16.98
N TYR A 118 3.18 7.74 17.23
CA TYR A 118 4.34 7.83 18.12
C TYR A 118 4.01 8.30 19.55
N THR A 119 2.89 9.01 19.75
CA THR A 119 2.43 9.45 21.09
C THR A 119 1.39 8.51 21.73
N GLN A 120 0.95 7.46 21.03
CA GLN A 120 0.02 6.44 21.55
C GLN A 120 0.67 5.09 21.88
N ILE A 121 1.89 5.09 22.42
CA ILE A 121 2.47 3.88 23.02
C ILE A 121 1.69 3.47 24.31
N ASN A 122 0.82 4.32 24.85
CA ASN A 122 0.11 4.10 26.13
C ASN A 122 -1.43 4.15 26.05
N ARG A 123 -2.06 3.84 24.91
CA ARG A 123 -3.48 3.43 24.92
C ARG A 123 -3.52 1.99 24.47
N GLU A 124 -3.89 1.09 25.37
CA GLU A 124 -4.17 -0.32 25.04
C GLU A 124 -5.04 -0.36 23.77
N SER A 125 -4.46 -0.77 22.65
CA SER A 125 -5.23 -1.06 21.45
C SER A 125 -6.20 -2.17 21.82
N LYS A 126 -7.51 -1.87 21.84
CA LYS A 126 -8.52 -2.89 22.13
C LYS A 126 -8.30 -4.09 21.19
N PRO A 127 -8.22 -5.33 21.73
CA PRO A 127 -8.09 -6.52 20.92
C PRO A 127 -9.21 -6.67 19.91
N TYR A 128 -8.97 -7.48 18.87
CA TYR A 128 -10.00 -7.89 17.92
C TYR A 128 -11.23 -8.45 18.65
N ASP A 129 -12.41 -7.92 18.33
CA ASP A 129 -13.69 -8.39 18.85
C ASP A 129 -14.49 -9.08 17.73
N PRO A 130 -14.67 -10.41 17.78
CA PRO A 130 -15.41 -11.14 16.76
C PRO A 130 -16.90 -10.78 16.71
N LYS A 131 -17.49 -10.23 17.78
CA LYS A 131 -18.92 -9.85 17.80
C LYS A 131 -19.24 -8.70 16.84
N LEU A 132 -18.22 -7.96 16.41
CA LEU A 132 -18.36 -6.86 15.46
C LEU A 132 -18.40 -7.32 13.99
N TYR A 133 -18.29 -8.63 13.73
CA TYR A 133 -18.22 -9.18 12.38
C TYR A 133 -19.12 -10.41 12.24
N GLN A 134 -19.93 -10.42 11.19
CA GLN A 134 -20.62 -11.61 10.71
C GLN A 134 -19.70 -12.34 9.73
N ILE A 135 -19.50 -13.63 9.96
CA ILE A 135 -18.55 -14.47 9.22
C ILE A 135 -19.31 -15.64 8.59
N GLU A 136 -19.06 -15.88 7.31
CA GLU A 136 -19.66 -16.99 6.55
C GLU A 136 -18.59 -17.75 5.76
N PRO A 137 -18.73 -19.07 5.56
CA PRO A 137 -17.89 -19.80 4.62
C PRO A 137 -17.97 -19.19 3.22
N ILE A 138 -16.83 -19.09 2.53
CA ILE A 138 -16.82 -18.45 1.22
C ILE A 138 -17.61 -19.22 0.16
N LEU A 139 -17.63 -20.55 0.25
CA LEU A 139 -18.36 -21.43 -0.67
C LEU A 139 -19.89 -21.28 -0.57
N GLN A 140 -20.41 -20.74 0.53
CA GLN A 140 -21.85 -20.58 0.73
C GLN A 140 -22.47 -19.60 -0.28
N ASN A 141 -21.69 -18.63 -0.77
CA ASN A 141 -22.10 -17.74 -1.85
C ASN A 141 -20.88 -17.43 -2.73
N MET A 142 -20.48 -18.44 -3.50
CA MET A 142 -19.31 -18.37 -4.37
C MET A 142 -19.47 -17.28 -5.44
N ASP A 143 -20.66 -17.07 -6.00
CA ASP A 143 -20.86 -16.09 -7.07
C ASP A 143 -20.59 -14.65 -6.59
N ALA A 144 -21.09 -14.29 -5.40
CA ALA A 144 -20.80 -13.00 -4.79
C ALA A 144 -19.31 -12.85 -4.45
N ALA A 145 -18.67 -13.92 -3.97
CA ALA A 145 -17.24 -13.90 -3.69
C ALA A 145 -16.40 -13.75 -4.97
N GLN A 146 -16.76 -14.47 -6.03
CA GLN A 146 -16.07 -14.45 -7.31
C GLN A 146 -16.07 -13.05 -7.91
N TYR A 147 -17.14 -12.27 -7.72
CA TYR A 147 -17.21 -10.89 -8.19
C TYR A 147 -16.09 -10.00 -7.62
N ILE A 148 -15.68 -10.21 -6.37
CA ILE A 148 -14.58 -9.47 -5.75
C ILE A 148 -13.23 -9.94 -6.32
N PHE A 149 -13.05 -11.25 -6.49
CA PHE A 149 -11.81 -11.83 -7.01
C PHE A 149 -11.56 -11.61 -8.50
N ARG A 150 -12.61 -11.44 -9.31
CA ARG A 150 -12.53 -11.21 -10.77
C ARG A 150 -11.67 -9.99 -11.12
N GLN A 151 -11.66 -8.97 -10.28
CA GLN A 151 -10.84 -7.76 -10.50
C GLN A 151 -9.34 -8.03 -10.47
N ARG A 152 -8.93 -9.19 -9.93
CA ARG A 152 -7.54 -9.63 -9.81
C ARG A 152 -7.24 -10.88 -10.64
N ASN A 153 -8.16 -11.28 -11.53
CA ASN A 153 -8.04 -12.52 -12.32
C ASN A 153 -7.76 -13.78 -11.48
N ILE A 154 -8.20 -13.80 -10.21
CA ILE A 154 -8.14 -15.01 -9.39
C ILE A 154 -9.29 -15.93 -9.81
N LYS A 155 -8.93 -17.12 -10.29
CA LYS A 155 -9.85 -18.10 -10.87
C LYS A 155 -10.62 -18.83 -9.79
N LYS A 156 -11.78 -19.38 -10.19
CA LYS A 156 -12.69 -20.09 -9.28
C LYS A 156 -11.99 -21.26 -8.59
N GLU A 157 -11.19 -22.03 -9.32
CA GLU A 157 -10.48 -23.19 -8.79
C GLU A 157 -9.50 -22.77 -7.69
N THR A 158 -8.82 -21.64 -7.84
CA THR A 158 -7.93 -21.10 -6.80
C THR A 158 -8.71 -20.63 -5.57
N ILE A 159 -9.91 -20.06 -5.75
CA ILE A 159 -10.78 -19.71 -4.61
C ILE A 159 -11.21 -20.97 -3.87
N GLU A 160 -11.54 -22.04 -4.59
CA GLU A 160 -11.93 -23.34 -4.03
C GLU A 160 -10.78 -23.99 -3.25
N ASP A 161 -9.57 -24.00 -3.82
CA ASP A 161 -8.38 -24.55 -3.16
C ASP A 161 -8.08 -23.83 -1.82
N PHE A 162 -8.32 -22.51 -1.75
CA PHE A 162 -8.06 -21.69 -0.56
C PHE A 162 -9.29 -21.52 0.35
N ALA A 163 -10.44 -22.06 -0.01
CA ALA A 163 -11.71 -21.83 0.69
C ALA A 163 -11.67 -22.09 2.22
N PRO A 164 -10.92 -23.08 2.74
CA PRO A 164 -10.81 -23.29 4.19
C PRO A 164 -10.28 -22.04 4.93
N TRP A 165 -9.36 -21.31 4.30
CA TRP A 165 -8.65 -20.16 4.87
C TRP A 165 -9.22 -18.82 4.44
N ILE A 166 -10.36 -18.77 3.75
CA ILE A 166 -10.98 -17.51 3.32
C ILE A 166 -12.42 -17.48 3.81
N LYS A 167 -12.85 -16.32 4.33
CA LYS A 167 -14.22 -16.12 4.82
C LYS A 167 -14.89 -14.98 4.07
N ARG A 168 -16.22 -15.03 4.01
CA ARG A 168 -17.05 -13.86 3.75
C ARG A 168 -17.23 -13.11 5.08
N VAL A 169 -17.00 -11.80 5.07
CA VAL A 169 -16.96 -10.96 6.27
C VAL A 169 -17.80 -9.71 6.07
N LYS A 170 -18.80 -9.52 6.93
CA LYS A 170 -19.63 -8.30 7.02
C LYS A 170 -19.39 -7.67 8.38
N ASP A 171 -19.12 -6.37 8.41
CA ASP A 171 -18.89 -5.63 9.65
C ASP A 171 -20.22 -5.06 10.14
N THR A 172 -20.67 -5.53 11.30
CA THR A 172 -22.02 -5.30 11.82
C THR A 172 -22.23 -3.88 12.31
N ARG A 173 -21.15 -3.10 12.45
CA ARG A 173 -21.21 -1.68 12.83
C ARG A 173 -21.67 -0.78 11.69
N PHE A 174 -21.59 -1.26 10.46
CA PHE A 174 -22.01 -0.52 9.28
C PHE A 174 -23.36 -1.07 8.80
N ASN A 175 -24.33 -0.17 8.64
CA ASN A 175 -25.60 -0.50 8.02
C ASN A 175 -25.44 -0.56 6.49
N SER A 176 -24.77 -1.61 6.01
CA SER A 176 -24.53 -1.85 4.58
C SER A 176 -24.75 -3.31 4.25
N GLU A 177 -25.28 -3.60 3.07
CA GLU A 177 -25.40 -4.97 2.56
C GLU A 177 -24.10 -5.51 1.94
N PHE A 178 -23.01 -4.72 1.95
CA PHE A 178 -21.75 -5.14 1.37
C PHE A 178 -21.07 -6.22 2.20
N VAL A 179 -20.89 -7.39 1.59
CA VAL A 179 -20.09 -8.48 2.12
C VAL A 179 -18.71 -8.44 1.49
N ASN A 180 -17.68 -8.47 2.32
CA ASN A 180 -16.29 -8.46 1.90
C ASN A 180 -15.69 -9.86 1.99
N ILE A 181 -14.48 -10.01 1.46
CA ILE A 181 -13.62 -11.17 1.67
C ILE A 181 -12.69 -10.88 2.84
N GLY A 182 -12.63 -11.80 3.79
CA GLY A 182 -11.73 -11.76 4.94
C GLY A 182 -10.72 -12.90 4.89
N PHE A 183 -9.47 -12.55 5.15
CA PHE A 183 -8.34 -13.45 5.32
C PHE A 183 -7.99 -13.46 6.82
N PRO A 184 -8.37 -14.52 7.57
CA PRO A 184 -8.25 -14.58 9.02
C PRO A 184 -6.79 -14.56 9.46
N TYR A 185 -6.48 -13.71 10.43
CA TYR A 185 -5.16 -13.69 11.07
C TYR A 185 -5.17 -14.67 12.23
N VAL A 186 -4.24 -15.63 12.19
CA VAL A 186 -4.02 -16.61 13.25
C VAL A 186 -2.55 -16.64 13.65
N LYS A 187 -2.28 -17.07 14.87
CA LYS A 187 -0.91 -17.40 15.30
C LYS A 187 -0.52 -18.76 14.71
N PRO A 188 0.78 -19.02 14.47
CA PRO A 188 1.26 -20.33 14.06
C PRO A 188 0.76 -21.42 15.03
N GLY A 189 0.21 -22.51 14.49
CA GLY A 189 -0.33 -23.63 15.28
C GLY A 189 -1.61 -23.33 16.07
N SER A 190 -2.29 -22.21 15.80
CA SER A 190 -3.55 -21.85 16.47
C SER A 190 -4.69 -21.69 15.46
N ASP A 191 -5.88 -22.14 15.83
CA ASP A 191 -7.11 -21.88 15.08
C ASP A 191 -7.83 -20.60 15.54
N LYS A 192 -7.29 -19.92 16.56
CA LYS A 192 -7.92 -18.72 17.11
C LYS A 192 -7.69 -17.55 16.16
N VAL A 193 -8.79 -17.07 15.58
CA VAL A 193 -8.79 -15.85 14.77
C VAL A 193 -8.56 -14.62 15.65
N GLU A 194 -7.50 -13.87 15.36
CA GLU A 194 -7.12 -12.63 16.05
C GLU A 194 -7.23 -11.39 15.15
N GLY A 195 -8.02 -11.49 14.08
CA GLY A 195 -8.34 -10.39 13.18
C GLY A 195 -8.48 -10.85 11.73
N TYR A 196 -8.56 -9.88 10.81
CA TYR A 196 -8.70 -10.15 9.38
C TYR A 196 -7.96 -9.08 8.56
N GLU A 197 -7.28 -9.51 7.50
CA GLU A 197 -7.12 -8.67 6.30
C GLU A 197 -8.44 -8.74 5.51
N ILE A 198 -8.99 -7.59 5.13
CA ILE A 198 -10.31 -7.50 4.46
C ILE A 198 -10.14 -6.85 3.09
N ARG A 199 -10.71 -7.50 2.07
CA ARG A 199 -10.77 -7.04 0.68
C ARG A 199 -12.23 -6.97 0.22
N GLY A 200 -12.57 -5.93 -0.53
CA GLY A 200 -13.92 -5.70 -1.01
C GLY A 200 -13.89 -5.30 -2.48
N TYR A 201 -15.05 -4.85 -2.97
CA TYR A 201 -15.16 -4.41 -4.36
C TYR A 201 -14.22 -3.23 -4.67
N GLY A 202 -13.59 -3.27 -5.85
CA GLY A 202 -12.70 -2.22 -6.32
C GLY A 202 -11.35 -2.27 -5.60
N SER A 203 -10.86 -1.09 -5.21
CA SER A 203 -9.63 -0.97 -4.43
C SER A 203 -9.85 -1.07 -2.91
N PHE A 204 -11.04 -1.49 -2.45
CA PHE A 204 -11.34 -1.55 -1.02
C PHE A 204 -10.44 -2.56 -0.32
N LYS A 205 -9.68 -2.06 0.66
CA LYS A 205 -8.79 -2.86 1.51
C LYS A 205 -8.73 -2.25 2.90
N ARG A 206 -8.76 -3.10 3.92
CA ARG A 206 -8.53 -2.70 5.32
C ARG A 206 -8.11 -3.89 6.17
N LYS A 207 -7.80 -3.64 7.44
CA LYS A 207 -7.74 -4.68 8.47
C LYS A 207 -8.95 -4.54 9.39
N ALA A 208 -9.43 -5.64 9.94
CA ALA A 208 -10.42 -5.59 11.01
C ALA A 208 -9.86 -4.80 12.20
N THR A 209 -10.70 -3.99 12.84
CA THR A 209 -10.32 -3.26 14.06
C THR A 209 -9.79 -4.21 15.12
N GLY A 210 -8.63 -3.89 15.71
CA GLY A 210 -7.98 -4.72 16.72
C GLY A 210 -7.22 -5.94 16.18
N THR A 211 -7.07 -6.07 14.85
CA THR A 211 -6.31 -7.17 14.25
C THR A 211 -4.89 -7.22 14.81
N ASN A 212 -4.50 -8.36 15.38
CA ASN A 212 -3.14 -8.61 15.82
C ASN A 212 -2.21 -8.76 14.61
N SER A 213 -1.55 -7.66 14.22
CA SER A 213 -0.50 -7.68 13.19
C SER A 213 0.91 -7.86 13.78
N THR A 214 1.01 -8.21 15.06
CA THR A 214 2.28 -8.37 15.77
C THR A 214 2.74 -9.82 15.76
N THR A 215 1.86 -10.77 16.06
CA THR A 215 2.21 -12.21 16.13
C THR A 215 1.31 -13.11 15.29
N ALA A 216 0.24 -12.57 14.69
CA ALA A 216 -0.65 -13.31 13.81
C ALA A 216 -0.52 -12.84 12.37
N ALA A 217 -0.83 -13.71 11.43
CA ALA A 217 -0.82 -13.47 9.99
C ALA A 217 -1.91 -14.32 9.33
N TRP A 218 -2.21 -14.07 8.05
CA TRP A 218 -2.97 -15.04 7.28
C TRP A 218 -2.04 -16.17 6.86
N ILE A 219 -2.24 -17.35 7.41
CA ILE A 219 -1.40 -18.54 7.23
C ILE A 219 -2.23 -19.62 6.55
N VAL A 220 -1.74 -20.12 5.43
CA VAL A 220 -2.34 -21.18 4.64
C VAL A 220 -1.39 -22.37 4.67
N ASP A 221 -1.76 -23.39 5.43
CA ASP A 221 -0.96 -24.60 5.61
C ASP A 221 -1.61 -25.74 4.83
N PHE A 222 -1.01 -26.13 3.71
CA PHE A 222 -1.54 -27.22 2.87
C PHE A 222 -1.13 -28.61 3.36
N SER A 223 -0.42 -28.73 4.48
CA SER A 223 -0.05 -30.03 5.02
C SER A 223 -1.27 -30.79 5.54
N LYS A 224 -1.21 -32.12 5.44
CA LYS A 224 -2.32 -33.01 5.86
C LYS A 224 -2.13 -33.59 7.26
N ASN A 225 -0.92 -33.53 7.79
CA ASN A 225 -0.55 -34.19 9.05
C ASN A 225 -0.37 -33.23 10.22
N ASN A 226 -0.60 -31.91 10.01
CA ASN A 226 -0.44 -30.85 11.02
C ASN A 226 0.92 -30.90 11.76
N ASN A 227 1.95 -31.45 11.13
CA ASN A 227 3.28 -31.52 11.72
C ASN A 227 4.16 -30.40 11.16
N PRO A 228 4.45 -29.34 11.95
CA PRO A 228 5.23 -28.22 11.46
C PRO A 228 6.68 -28.58 11.07
N GLN A 229 7.19 -29.72 11.55
CA GLN A 229 8.56 -30.18 11.26
C GLN A 229 8.71 -30.77 9.85
N ASP A 230 7.60 -31.18 9.22
CA ASP A 230 7.58 -31.73 7.85
C ASP A 230 7.49 -30.65 6.77
N ILE A 231 7.21 -29.41 7.19
CA ILE A 231 7.16 -28.24 6.30
C ILE A 231 8.57 -27.91 5.83
N LYS A 232 8.73 -27.80 4.51
CA LYS A 232 9.99 -27.44 3.87
C LYS A 232 10.02 -25.98 3.46
N HIS A 233 8.88 -25.38 3.12
CA HIS A 233 8.82 -24.06 2.51
C HIS A 233 7.76 -23.19 3.20
N VAL A 234 8.16 -21.98 3.61
CA VAL A 234 7.24 -20.93 4.06
C VAL A 234 7.37 -19.74 3.12
N TYR A 235 6.35 -19.51 2.30
CA TYR A 235 6.29 -18.43 1.32
C TYR A 235 5.69 -17.17 1.93
N PHE A 236 6.44 -16.07 1.94
CA PHE A 236 5.98 -14.78 2.49
C PHE A 236 5.67 -13.78 1.38
N ALA A 237 4.45 -13.26 1.34
CA ALA A 237 4.03 -12.19 0.43
C ALA A 237 3.33 -11.05 1.19
N GLU A 238 3.22 -9.88 0.54
CA GLU A 238 2.67 -8.67 1.19
C GLU A 238 1.15 -8.74 1.40
N SER A 239 0.43 -9.44 0.52
CA SER A 239 -1.02 -9.58 0.61
C SER A 239 -1.51 -11.00 0.30
N ALA A 240 -2.74 -11.29 0.74
CA ALA A 240 -3.38 -12.56 0.46
C ALA A 240 -3.61 -12.78 -1.05
N TYR A 241 -3.85 -11.70 -1.80
CA TYR A 241 -3.98 -11.77 -3.25
C TYR A 241 -2.65 -12.13 -3.93
N ASP A 242 -1.51 -11.66 -3.42
CA ASP A 242 -0.20 -12.02 -3.99
C ASP A 242 0.10 -13.50 -3.77
N VAL A 243 -0.22 -14.04 -2.59
CA VAL A 243 -0.13 -15.48 -2.30
C VAL A 243 -0.99 -16.29 -3.27
N MET A 244 -2.27 -15.94 -3.41
CA MET A 244 -3.20 -16.67 -4.29
C MET A 244 -2.77 -16.57 -5.76
N ALA A 245 -2.30 -15.40 -6.18
CA ALA A 245 -1.81 -15.18 -7.53
C ALA A 245 -0.51 -15.98 -7.82
N PHE A 246 0.42 -16.01 -6.86
CA PHE A 246 1.62 -16.83 -6.93
C PHE A 246 1.25 -18.31 -7.08
N TYR A 247 0.36 -18.81 -6.22
CA TYR A 247 -0.15 -20.17 -6.31
C TYR A 247 -0.77 -20.46 -7.68
N GLN A 248 -1.65 -19.58 -8.15
CA GLN A 248 -2.34 -19.75 -9.43
C GLN A 248 -1.36 -19.80 -10.60
N ALA A 249 -0.37 -18.91 -10.64
CA ALA A 249 0.62 -18.85 -11.69
C ALA A 249 1.59 -20.05 -11.67
N ASN A 250 1.82 -20.64 -10.48
CA ASN A 250 2.82 -21.68 -10.27
C ASN A 250 2.24 -23.04 -9.86
N LYS A 251 0.92 -23.26 -10.02
CA LYS A 251 0.22 -24.47 -9.53
C LYS A 251 0.86 -25.78 -10.02
N ALA A 252 1.33 -25.81 -11.27
CA ALA A 252 2.00 -26.97 -11.84
C ALA A 252 3.36 -27.25 -11.15
N LYS A 253 4.15 -26.21 -10.90
CA LYS A 253 5.44 -26.28 -10.18
C LYS A 253 5.24 -26.72 -8.73
N LEU A 254 4.18 -26.24 -8.07
CA LEU A 254 3.90 -26.49 -6.66
C LEU A 254 3.28 -27.88 -6.38
N LYS A 255 2.73 -28.57 -7.39
CA LYS A 255 1.94 -29.80 -7.19
C LYS A 255 2.65 -30.88 -6.35
N GLY A 256 3.96 -31.04 -6.51
CA GLY A 256 4.76 -32.03 -5.76
C GLY A 256 5.24 -31.58 -4.38
N GLU A 257 5.13 -30.29 -4.06
CA GLU A 257 5.67 -29.69 -2.84
C GLU A 257 4.58 -29.06 -1.97
N LEU A 258 3.33 -29.04 -2.43
CA LEU A 258 2.23 -28.31 -1.81
C LEU A 258 1.96 -28.77 -0.38
N GLU A 259 1.98 -30.08 -0.13
CA GLU A 259 1.77 -30.64 1.23
C GLU A 259 2.93 -30.34 2.20
N GLN A 260 4.05 -29.80 1.70
CA GLN A 260 5.21 -29.38 2.49
C GLN A 260 5.39 -27.86 2.46
N SER A 261 4.34 -27.13 2.03
CA SER A 261 4.37 -25.70 1.78
C SER A 261 3.33 -24.96 2.61
N VAL A 262 3.78 -23.87 3.23
CA VAL A 262 2.93 -22.92 3.94
C VAL A 262 3.03 -21.57 3.23
N PHE A 263 1.89 -20.92 3.02
CA PHE A 263 1.83 -19.59 2.41
C PHE A 263 1.34 -18.56 3.42
N VAL A 264 1.98 -17.40 3.45
CA VAL A 264 1.75 -16.38 4.46
C VAL A 264 1.56 -15.02 3.79
N SER A 265 0.43 -14.37 4.10
CA SER A 265 0.27 -12.92 3.92
C SER A 265 0.51 -12.20 5.23
N ILE A 266 1.46 -11.26 5.22
CA ILE A 266 1.72 -10.36 6.34
C ILE A 266 0.77 -9.14 6.36
N GLY A 267 0.10 -8.86 5.22
CA GLY A 267 -0.85 -7.76 5.03
C GLY A 267 -0.21 -6.38 5.16
N GLY A 268 0.81 -6.11 4.36
CA GLY A 268 1.61 -4.88 4.34
C GLY A 268 2.96 -5.03 5.04
N THR A 269 3.38 -4.03 5.82
CA THR A 269 4.60 -4.11 6.65
C THR A 269 4.45 -5.14 7.77
N PHE A 270 5.48 -5.96 8.02
CA PHE A 270 5.46 -6.96 9.09
C PHE A 270 6.15 -6.53 10.39
N SER A 271 5.81 -7.20 11.49
CA SER A 271 6.53 -7.13 12.77
C SER A 271 7.63 -8.21 12.84
N ASN A 272 8.71 -7.99 13.60
CA ASN A 272 9.74 -9.02 13.78
C ASN A 272 9.17 -10.27 14.46
N GLN A 273 8.23 -10.11 15.40
CA GLN A 273 7.58 -11.24 16.10
C GLN A 273 6.64 -12.02 15.16
N GLN A 274 6.13 -11.38 14.10
CA GLN A 274 5.21 -12.00 13.15
C GLN A 274 5.97 -13.03 12.30
N VAL A 275 7.03 -12.58 11.63
CA VAL A 275 7.87 -13.44 10.79
C VAL A 275 8.70 -14.41 11.63
N GLY A 276 9.31 -13.92 12.72
CA GLY A 276 10.11 -14.74 13.63
C GLY A 276 9.31 -15.87 14.26
N GLY A 277 8.11 -15.58 14.79
CA GLY A 277 7.25 -16.60 15.40
C GLY A 277 6.79 -17.67 14.40
N ILE A 278 6.49 -17.29 13.16
CA ILE A 278 6.14 -18.26 12.09
C ILE A 278 7.33 -19.17 11.81
N MET A 279 8.55 -18.63 11.68
CA MET A 279 9.75 -19.42 11.33
C MET A 279 10.34 -20.20 12.52
N ASP A 280 10.04 -19.79 13.75
CA ASP A 280 10.32 -20.57 14.95
C ASP A 280 9.36 -21.78 15.04
N TYR A 281 8.08 -21.63 14.66
CA TYR A 281 7.12 -22.73 14.60
C TYR A 281 7.44 -23.73 13.47
N TYR A 282 7.67 -23.25 12.25
CA TYR A 282 8.11 -24.06 11.11
C TYR A 282 9.65 -24.12 11.04
N SER A 283 10.27 -24.66 12.10
CA SER A 283 11.72 -24.55 12.34
C SER A 283 12.63 -25.17 11.27
N ASN A 284 12.16 -26.20 10.56
CA ASN A 284 12.93 -26.89 9.51
C ASN A 284 12.75 -26.27 8.12
N ALA A 285 11.78 -25.37 7.97
CA ALA A 285 11.47 -24.78 6.69
C ALA A 285 12.48 -23.69 6.31
N ARG A 286 12.71 -23.55 5.00
CA ARG A 286 13.29 -22.32 4.43
C ARG A 286 12.21 -21.26 4.29
N ALA A 287 12.58 -20.02 4.58
CA ALA A 287 11.76 -18.86 4.22
C ALA A 287 11.94 -18.54 2.74
N VAL A 288 10.84 -18.27 2.03
CA VAL A 288 10.82 -17.96 0.60
C VAL A 288 10.26 -16.56 0.40
N ASP A 289 11.08 -15.67 -0.17
CA ASP A 289 10.70 -14.28 -0.48
C ASP A 289 9.81 -14.22 -1.72
N CYS A 290 8.53 -13.88 -1.49
CA CYS A 290 7.54 -13.63 -2.53
C CYS A 290 7.00 -12.19 -2.49
N PHE A 291 7.69 -11.26 -1.81
CA PHE A 291 7.30 -9.84 -1.78
C PHE A 291 7.43 -9.20 -3.16
N ASP A 292 6.87 -8.00 -3.32
CA ASP A 292 6.88 -7.26 -4.59
C ASP A 292 8.30 -7.14 -5.18
N ASN A 293 8.39 -7.11 -6.50
CA ASN A 293 9.62 -6.90 -7.27
C ASN A 293 9.90 -5.40 -7.48
N ASP A 294 9.76 -4.63 -6.41
CA ASP A 294 10.13 -3.23 -6.33
C ASP A 294 11.13 -3.00 -5.17
N ALA A 295 11.58 -1.75 -4.99
CA ALA A 295 12.56 -1.46 -3.94
C ALA A 295 12.03 -1.78 -2.51
N PRO A 296 10.79 -1.38 -2.13
CA PRO A 296 10.20 -1.81 -0.85
C PRO A 296 10.14 -3.32 -0.66
N GLY A 297 9.65 -4.07 -1.65
CA GLY A 297 9.54 -5.52 -1.55
C GLY A 297 10.89 -6.25 -1.48
N ARG A 298 11.94 -5.70 -2.11
CA ARG A 298 13.34 -6.16 -1.93
C ARG A 298 13.83 -5.92 -0.51
N ILE A 299 13.52 -4.75 0.08
CA ILE A 299 13.87 -4.43 1.47
C ILE A 299 13.15 -5.37 2.44
N TYR A 300 11.88 -5.72 2.18
CA TYR A 300 11.18 -6.72 2.99
C TYR A 300 11.83 -8.09 2.93
N GLY A 301 12.27 -8.54 1.75
CA GLY A 301 13.04 -9.78 1.61
C GLY A 301 14.30 -9.80 2.45
N MET A 302 15.09 -8.71 2.43
CA MET A 302 16.29 -8.57 3.25
C MET A 302 15.98 -8.49 4.75
N ARG A 303 14.94 -7.74 5.14
CA ARG A 303 14.52 -7.64 6.54
C ARG A 303 14.02 -8.98 7.08
N MET A 304 13.37 -9.79 6.25
CA MET A 304 12.93 -11.14 6.61
C MET A 304 14.14 -11.99 7.01
N VAL A 305 15.22 -11.97 6.22
CA VAL A 305 16.47 -12.66 6.58
C VAL A 305 17.00 -12.19 7.94
N GLY A 306 17.09 -10.87 8.17
CA GLY A 306 17.55 -10.33 9.45
C GLY A 306 16.72 -10.82 10.65
N VAL A 307 15.40 -10.89 10.49
CA VAL A 307 14.51 -11.42 11.53
C VAL A 307 14.71 -12.92 11.76
N VAL A 308 14.79 -13.72 10.70
CA VAL A 308 14.90 -15.18 10.79
C VAL A 308 16.28 -15.61 11.31
N GLU A 309 17.35 -14.97 10.87
CA GLU A 309 18.72 -15.21 11.37
C GLU A 309 18.96 -14.61 12.76
N LYS A 310 18.04 -13.78 13.26
CA LYS A 310 18.16 -13.02 14.51
C LYS A 310 19.38 -12.07 14.47
N ILE A 311 19.61 -11.45 13.31
CA ILE A 311 20.67 -10.49 13.03
C ILE A 311 20.04 -9.10 12.88
N PRO A 312 20.41 -8.12 13.73
CA PRO A 312 19.87 -6.76 13.61
C PRO A 312 20.40 -6.10 12.34
N LEU A 313 19.51 -5.86 11.39
CA LEU A 313 19.81 -5.12 10.16
C LEU A 313 19.16 -3.74 10.23
N ASN A 314 19.94 -2.72 9.90
CA ASN A 314 19.40 -1.40 9.58
C ASN A 314 19.38 -1.26 8.06
N ILE A 315 18.20 -1.11 7.46
CA ILE A 315 18.05 -1.01 6.01
C ILE A 315 17.39 0.32 5.67
N VAL A 316 18.11 1.18 4.95
CA VAL A 316 17.65 2.51 4.57
C VAL A 316 17.64 2.63 3.05
N GLN A 317 16.50 2.97 2.49
CA GLN A 317 16.42 3.34 1.08
C GLN A 317 16.83 4.81 0.91
N THR A 318 17.77 5.05 0.01
CA THR A 318 18.19 6.37 -0.46
C THR A 318 17.88 6.48 -1.96
N ASN A 319 18.00 7.69 -2.52
CA ASN A 319 17.70 7.92 -3.95
C ASN A 319 18.57 7.06 -4.88
N ASP A 320 19.80 6.75 -4.46
CA ASP A 320 20.81 6.07 -5.26
C ASP A 320 21.07 4.62 -4.82
N ALA A 321 20.66 4.20 -3.62
CA ALA A 321 20.95 2.86 -3.11
C ALA A 321 20.01 2.37 -1.99
N ILE A 322 20.00 1.06 -1.79
CA ILE A 322 19.59 0.42 -0.55
C ILE A 322 20.84 0.25 0.31
N ARG A 323 20.90 0.92 1.46
CA ARG A 323 22.01 0.85 2.42
C ARG A 323 21.65 -0.14 3.51
N VAL A 324 22.47 -1.18 3.67
CA VAL A 324 22.30 -2.22 4.69
C VAL A 324 23.44 -2.08 5.69
N SER A 325 23.13 -1.69 6.93
CA SER A 325 24.10 -1.67 8.01
C SER A 325 23.96 -2.91 8.89
N VAL A 326 25.07 -3.61 9.11
CA VAL A 326 25.18 -4.75 10.03
C VAL A 326 26.47 -4.61 10.83
N ASN A 327 26.40 -4.78 12.15
CA ASN A 327 27.55 -4.65 13.06
C ASN A 327 28.34 -3.32 12.89
N GLY A 328 27.66 -2.22 12.57
CA GLY A 328 28.28 -0.91 12.37
C GLY A 328 28.94 -0.70 10.99
N ILE A 329 28.94 -1.71 10.11
CA ILE A 329 29.45 -1.61 8.74
C ILE A 329 28.29 -1.41 7.79
N GLU A 330 28.39 -0.42 6.90
CA GLU A 330 27.39 -0.14 5.86
C GLU A 330 27.80 -0.76 4.51
N HIS A 331 26.85 -1.45 3.89
CA HIS A 331 26.94 -2.01 2.55
C HIS A 331 25.93 -1.32 1.62
N LYS A 332 26.37 -0.92 0.44
CA LYS A 332 25.55 -0.20 -0.54
C LYS A 332 25.11 -1.16 -1.66
N LEU A 333 23.80 -1.27 -1.88
CA LEU A 333 23.20 -2.13 -2.90
C LEU A 333 22.40 -1.31 -3.92
N ASP A 334 22.41 -1.76 -5.18
CA ASP A 334 21.67 -1.13 -6.28
C ASP A 334 20.15 -1.28 -6.07
N THR A 335 19.39 -0.19 -6.15
CA THR A 335 17.94 -0.18 -5.87
C THR A 335 17.11 -1.05 -6.83
N GLN A 336 17.59 -1.27 -8.05
CA GLN A 336 16.88 -2.02 -9.10
C GLN A 336 17.27 -3.49 -9.15
N LYS A 337 18.52 -3.82 -8.80
CA LYS A 337 19.08 -5.17 -8.92
C LYS A 337 19.22 -5.91 -7.60
N ALA A 338 19.12 -5.19 -6.48
CA ALA A 338 19.25 -5.79 -5.16
C ALA A 338 18.29 -6.96 -4.96
N THR A 339 18.80 -8.03 -4.37
CA THR A 339 18.06 -9.21 -3.95
C THR A 339 18.51 -9.58 -2.55
N LEU A 340 17.73 -10.41 -1.84
CA LEU A 340 18.18 -10.92 -0.54
C LEU A 340 19.49 -11.71 -0.63
N ASN A 341 19.82 -12.28 -1.80
CA ASN A 341 21.06 -13.03 -2.00
C ASN A 341 22.30 -12.16 -1.87
N ASN A 342 22.20 -10.83 -2.12
CA ASN A 342 23.33 -9.92 -1.91
C ASN A 342 23.80 -9.87 -0.46
N LEU A 343 22.94 -10.25 0.50
CA LEU A 343 23.34 -10.31 1.90
C LEU A 343 24.38 -11.42 2.17
N HIS A 344 24.47 -12.46 1.33
CA HIS A 344 25.48 -13.52 1.49
C HIS A 344 26.92 -13.01 1.43
N ASP A 345 27.14 -11.86 0.76
CA ASP A 345 28.47 -11.27 0.61
C ASP A 345 29.04 -10.75 1.95
N PHE A 346 28.18 -10.50 2.94
CA PHE A 346 28.57 -9.91 4.22
C PHE A 346 27.81 -10.46 5.45
N ILE A 347 26.92 -11.44 5.26
CA ILE A 347 26.18 -12.13 6.34
C ILE A 347 26.23 -13.64 6.12
N HIS A 348 26.59 -14.38 7.16
CA HIS A 348 26.48 -15.83 7.16
C HIS A 348 25.06 -16.27 7.55
N PHE A 349 24.42 -17.05 6.69
CA PHE A 349 23.08 -17.58 6.92
C PHE A 349 23.13 -18.97 7.57
N LYS A 350 22.39 -19.17 8.66
CA LYS A 350 22.22 -20.49 9.28
C LYS A 350 21.19 -21.33 8.54
N ARG A 351 20.22 -20.68 7.86
CA ARG A 351 19.16 -21.35 7.10
C ARG A 351 19.32 -21.13 5.60
N LYS A 352 18.70 -22.01 4.81
CA LYS A 352 18.51 -21.78 3.38
C LYS A 352 17.35 -20.81 3.18
N TYR A 353 17.43 -19.97 2.14
CA TYR A 353 16.36 -19.07 1.71
C TYR A 353 15.98 -19.35 0.26
N GLY A 354 14.72 -19.14 -0.08
CA GLY A 354 14.23 -19.16 -1.45
C GLY A 354 13.84 -17.76 -1.93
N VAL A 355 13.80 -17.57 -3.24
CA VAL A 355 13.35 -16.32 -3.89
C VAL A 355 12.37 -16.70 -4.99
N GLU A 356 11.14 -16.23 -4.89
CA GLU A 356 10.06 -16.41 -5.87
C GLU A 356 9.43 -15.06 -6.17
N LYS A 357 10.22 -14.15 -6.76
CA LYS A 357 9.74 -12.84 -7.22
C LYS A 357 8.94 -12.99 -8.51
N ALA A 358 7.99 -12.08 -8.72
CA ALA A 358 7.36 -11.92 -10.03
C ALA A 358 8.42 -11.63 -11.11
N PRO A 359 8.22 -12.09 -12.36
CA PRO A 359 9.14 -11.79 -13.46
C PRO A 359 9.39 -10.28 -13.59
N SER A 360 10.57 -9.88 -14.06
CA SER A 360 11.01 -8.47 -14.09
C SER A 360 10.05 -7.51 -14.83
N ALA A 361 9.23 -8.03 -15.73
CA ALA A 361 8.19 -7.27 -16.44
C ALA A 361 6.98 -6.90 -15.56
N PHE A 362 6.84 -7.48 -14.37
CA PHE A 362 5.69 -7.31 -13.48
C PHE A 362 6.14 -6.82 -12.10
N LYS A 363 5.29 -6.04 -11.44
CA LYS A 363 5.57 -5.53 -10.10
C LYS A 363 5.39 -6.61 -9.04
N ASP A 364 4.28 -7.34 -9.10
CA ASP A 364 3.89 -8.37 -8.13
C ASP A 364 3.22 -9.57 -8.83
N TRP A 365 2.96 -10.64 -8.09
CA TRP A 365 2.32 -11.84 -8.65
C TRP A 365 0.89 -11.60 -9.10
N ASN A 366 0.21 -10.65 -8.46
CA ASN A 366 -1.12 -10.25 -8.85
C ASN A 366 -1.12 -9.59 -10.25
N ASP A 367 -0.14 -8.76 -10.58
CA ASP A 367 0.09 -8.20 -11.91
C ASP A 367 0.39 -9.29 -12.95
N VAL A 368 1.06 -10.38 -12.57
CA VAL A 368 1.30 -11.54 -13.46
C VAL A 368 -0.01 -12.19 -13.88
N VAL A 369 -0.90 -12.53 -12.94
CA VAL A 369 -2.18 -13.18 -13.28
C VAL A 369 -3.16 -12.24 -13.98
N MET A 370 -3.02 -10.92 -13.78
CA MET A 370 -3.75 -9.90 -14.51
C MET A 370 -3.13 -9.57 -15.88
N ASN A 371 -1.96 -10.10 -16.21
CA ASN A 371 -1.16 -9.75 -17.38
C ASN A 371 -0.96 -8.22 -17.52
N LYS A 372 -0.55 -7.58 -16.42
CA LYS A 372 -0.39 -6.13 -16.31
C LYS A 372 1.08 -5.75 -16.06
N PRO A 373 1.91 -5.61 -17.11
CA PRO A 373 3.33 -5.30 -16.95
C PRO A 373 3.55 -3.90 -16.35
N SER A 374 4.66 -3.75 -15.62
CA SER A 374 5.07 -2.55 -14.86
C SER A 374 5.51 -1.38 -15.75
N SER A 375 5.78 -1.64 -17.03
CA SER A 375 5.95 -0.64 -18.08
C SER A 375 4.90 -0.84 -19.17
N GLN A 376 4.29 0.25 -19.65
CA GLN A 376 3.59 0.20 -20.93
C GLN A 376 4.59 -0.35 -21.95
N ILE A 377 4.26 -1.49 -22.54
CA ILE A 377 4.89 -1.92 -23.79
C ILE A 377 4.82 -0.71 -24.73
N LEU A 378 5.99 -0.14 -25.03
CA LEU A 378 6.13 0.89 -26.04
C LEU A 378 5.53 0.34 -27.33
N SER A 379 4.58 1.10 -27.85
CA SER A 379 3.65 0.80 -28.94
C SER A 379 2.46 -0.11 -28.59
N LYS A 380 1.38 0.49 -28.09
CA LYS A 380 0.06 0.08 -28.59
C LYS A 380 0.08 0.41 -30.08
N SER A 381 -0.05 -0.60 -30.94
CA SER A 381 -0.27 -0.33 -32.36
C SER A 381 -1.53 0.53 -32.50
N LYS A 382 -1.60 1.34 -33.56
CA LYS A 382 -2.80 2.16 -33.86
C LYS A 382 -4.07 1.32 -33.81
N PHE A 383 -3.96 0.03 -34.16
CA PHE A 383 -5.03 -0.97 -34.14
C PHE A 383 -5.56 -1.24 -32.73
N GLU A 384 -4.71 -1.48 -31.72
CA GLU A 384 -5.16 -1.74 -30.34
C GLU A 384 -5.74 -0.50 -29.65
N ARG A 385 -5.35 0.69 -30.13
CA ARG A 385 -5.91 1.98 -29.68
C ARG A 385 -7.30 2.20 -30.28
N GLU A 386 -7.50 1.82 -31.53
CA GLU A 386 -8.79 1.84 -32.22
C GLU A 386 -9.74 0.78 -31.66
N ASP A 387 -9.27 -0.40 -31.31
CA ASP A 387 -10.09 -1.48 -30.74
C ASP A 387 -10.59 -1.14 -29.32
N ASN A 388 -9.74 -0.57 -28.47
CA ASN A 388 -10.13 -0.01 -27.16
C ASN A 388 -11.15 1.15 -27.29
N LEU A 389 -11.03 1.97 -28.33
CA LEU A 389 -11.99 3.04 -28.62
C LEU A 389 -13.32 2.45 -29.12
N ARG A 390 -13.27 1.34 -29.86
CA ARG A 390 -14.45 0.64 -30.38
C ARG A 390 -15.21 -0.07 -29.26
N GLU A 391 -14.54 -0.76 -28.36
CA GLU A 391 -15.14 -1.37 -27.16
C GLU A 391 -15.79 -0.33 -26.25
N LYS A 392 -15.14 0.82 -26.03
CA LYS A 392 -15.72 1.93 -25.25
C LYS A 392 -16.94 2.58 -25.93
N ARG A 393 -16.99 2.60 -27.27
CA ARG A 393 -18.16 3.09 -28.01
C ARG A 393 -19.32 2.08 -27.99
N MET A 394 -19.01 0.78 -27.97
CA MET A 394 -20.03 -0.28 -27.87
C MET A 394 -20.62 -0.43 -26.47
N GLY A 395 -19.84 -0.19 -25.41
CA GLY A 395 -20.34 -0.20 -24.02
C GLY A 395 -21.19 1.01 -23.62
N GLY A 396 -21.33 2.01 -24.50
CA GLY A 396 -22.13 3.21 -24.30
C GLY A 396 -23.57 3.13 -24.83
N LEU A 397 -23.93 2.08 -25.55
CA LEU A 397 -25.31 1.84 -25.96
C LEU A 397 -25.99 0.91 -24.95
N LYS A 398 -26.64 1.54 -23.97
CA LYS A 398 -27.73 0.90 -23.23
C LYS A 398 -28.93 0.76 -24.16
N ILE A 399 -29.55 -0.41 -24.16
CA ILE A 399 -31.01 -0.52 -24.08
C ILE A 399 -31.32 -0.91 -22.64
#